data_AF-A0A7G4RFZ1-F1
#
_entry.id   AF-A0A7G4RFZ1-F1
#
_cell.length_a   1.000
_cell.length_b   1.000
_cell.length_c   1.000
_cell.angle_alpha   90.00
_cell.angle_beta   90.00
_cell.angle_gamma   90.00
#
_symmetry.space_group_name_H-M   'P 1'
#
loop_
_entity.id
_entity.type
_entity.pdbx_description
1 polymer ?
#
loop_
_entity_poly.entity_id
_entity_poly.type
_entity_poly.pdbx_seq_one_letter_code
_entity_poly.pdbx_strand_id
1 'polypeptide(L)'
;MGYEKRVFFGLGGGKTIIIDGQEKTVPHRVARIYKIATDPTLSSVAKYIKIQTVAEEAILSPKKLQKPETNQFYQAILDFDKKKVPVEKDSLRFFKGETQVEKHQVQEKDQPKLG
;
A
#
# COMPACT_ATOMS: atom_id res chain seq x y z
N MET A 1 5.08 26.82 -35.08
CA MET A 1 3.60 26.82 -35.08
C MET A 1 3.13 25.60 -35.88
N GLY A 2 2.66 24.56 -35.19
CA GLY A 2 2.09 23.37 -35.82
C GLY A 2 0.71 23.15 -35.20
N TYR A 3 -0.34 23.42 -35.98
CA TYR A 3 -1.72 23.26 -35.55
C TYR A 3 -2.17 21.82 -35.79
N GLU A 4 -2.87 21.31 -34.77
CA GLU A 4 -4.00 20.38 -34.85
C GLU A 4 -3.80 18.94 -35.31
N LYS A 5 -3.95 18.05 -34.33
CA LYS A 5 -4.92 16.94 -34.45
C LYS A 5 -5.57 16.70 -33.09
N ARG A 6 -6.54 17.55 -32.72
CA ARG A 6 -7.44 17.24 -31.60
C ARG A 6 -8.40 16.14 -32.05
N VAL A 7 -7.95 14.91 -31.87
CA VAL A 7 -8.78 13.71 -32.03
C VAL A 7 -9.83 13.74 -30.91
N PHE A 8 -10.95 14.42 -31.19
CA PHE A 8 -12.19 14.28 -30.45
C PHE A 8 -12.76 12.89 -30.74
N PHE A 9 -12.40 11.90 -29.92
CA PHE A 9 -13.04 10.58 -29.96
C PHE A 9 -13.43 10.13 -28.56
N GLY A 10 -14.74 10.09 -28.35
CA GLY A 10 -15.37 9.11 -27.48
C GLY A 10 -15.89 9.64 -26.14
N LEU A 11 -17.17 9.99 -26.11
CA LEU A 11 -18.04 9.89 -24.94
C LEU A 11 -17.78 8.54 -24.21
N GLY A 12 -17.10 8.56 -23.06
CA GLY A 12 -16.92 7.33 -22.27
C GLY A 12 -15.78 7.27 -21.24
N GLY A 13 -15.61 8.28 -20.38
CA GLY A 13 -15.01 8.06 -19.05
C GLY A 13 -13.48 7.93 -18.93
N GLY A 14 -12.71 8.38 -19.92
CA GLY A 14 -11.25 8.52 -19.85
C GLY A 14 -10.81 9.96 -19.53
N LYS A 15 -9.66 10.13 -18.88
CA LYS A 15 -8.99 11.41 -18.66
C LYS A 15 -7.63 11.41 -19.37
N THR A 16 -7.37 12.44 -20.16
CA THR A 16 -6.08 12.65 -20.81
C THR A 16 -5.06 13.18 -19.81
N ILE A 17 -3.89 12.55 -19.78
CA ILE A 17 -2.72 12.97 -19.02
C ILE A 17 -1.50 13.00 -19.95
N ILE A 18 -0.49 13.79 -19.58
CA ILE A 18 0.77 13.86 -20.32
C ILE A 18 1.78 12.96 -19.59
N ILE A 19 2.34 11.98 -20.31
CA ILE A 19 3.40 11.10 -19.81
C ILE A 19 4.56 11.22 -20.80
N ASP A 20 5.73 11.64 -20.33
CA ASP A 20 6.95 11.80 -21.15
C ASP A 20 6.75 12.67 -22.41
N GLY A 21 5.98 13.74 -22.27
CA GLY A 21 5.65 14.65 -23.38
C GLY A 21 4.59 14.12 -24.36
N GLN A 22 4.05 12.92 -24.13
CA GLN A 22 2.98 12.33 -24.95
C GLN A 22 1.63 12.38 -24.24
N GLU A 23 0.60 12.83 -24.95
CA GLU A 23 -0.79 12.77 -24.46
C GLU A 23 -1.31 11.33 -24.49
N LYS A 24 -1.79 10.83 -23.35
CA LYS A 24 -2.38 9.50 -23.19
C LYS A 24 -3.71 9.58 -22.47
N THR A 25 -4.74 8.93 -23.02
CA THR A 25 -6.06 8.81 -22.38
C THR A 25 -6.09 7.57 -21.49
N VAL A 26 -6.32 7.78 -20.19
CA VAL A 26 -6.35 6.70 -19.19
C VAL A 26 -7.66 6.74 -18.39
N PRO A 27 -8.05 5.67 -17.69
CA PRO A 27 -9.21 5.71 -16.78
C PRO A 27 -9.06 6.79 -15.70
N HIS A 28 -10.17 7.40 -15.26
CA HIS A 28 -10.14 8.49 -14.26
C HIS A 28 -9.33 8.17 -12.99
N ARG A 29 -9.46 6.95 -12.46
CA ARG A 29 -8.74 6.52 -11.25
C ARG A 29 -7.23 6.38 -11.50
N VAL A 30 -6.82 5.91 -12.69
CA VAL A 30 -5.41 5.91 -13.12
C VAL A 30 -4.86 7.33 -13.23
N ALA A 31 -5.62 8.25 -13.83
CA ALA A 31 -5.22 9.66 -13.88
C ALA A 31 -5.12 10.30 -12.49
N ARG A 32 -5.96 9.88 -11.52
CA ARG A 32 -5.88 10.33 -10.13
C ARG A 32 -4.60 9.84 -9.45
N ILE A 33 -4.25 8.57 -9.65
CA ILE A 33 -2.99 8.00 -9.15
C ILE A 33 -1.79 8.75 -9.73
N TYR A 34 -1.79 9.01 -11.04
CA TYR A 34 -0.73 9.78 -11.70
C TYR A 34 -0.59 11.18 -11.10
N LYS A 35 -1.72 11.88 -10.87
CA LYS A 35 -1.73 13.20 -10.22
C LYS A 35 -1.13 13.15 -8.82
N ILE A 36 -1.46 12.13 -8.03
CA ILE A 36 -0.90 11.97 -6.67
C ILE A 36 0.61 11.69 -6.74
N ALA A 37 1.03 10.82 -7.66
CA ALA A 37 2.44 10.45 -7.81
C ALA A 37 3.32 11.65 -8.21
N THR A 38 2.79 12.52 -9.08
CA THR A 38 3.49 13.69 -9.62
C THR A 38 3.34 14.95 -8.76
N ASP A 39 2.53 14.92 -7.70
CA ASP A 39 2.31 16.09 -6.84
C ASP A 39 3.58 16.46 -6.06
N PRO A 40 4.20 17.63 -6.28
CA PRO A 40 5.42 18.03 -5.56
C PRO A 40 5.16 18.40 -4.10
N THR A 41 3.91 18.66 -3.72
CA THR A 41 3.54 19.11 -2.37
C THR A 41 3.40 17.96 -1.36
N LEU A 42 3.29 16.73 -1.84
CA LEU A 42 3.11 15.55 -1.01
C LEU A 42 4.45 14.86 -0.71
N SER A 43 4.65 14.48 0.55
CA SER A 43 5.75 13.59 0.93
C SER A 43 5.60 12.21 0.27
N SER A 44 6.71 11.49 0.09
CA SER A 44 6.68 10.14 -0.49
C SER A 44 5.74 9.18 0.25
N VAL A 45 5.68 9.27 1.58
CA VAL A 45 4.76 8.48 2.42
C VAL A 45 3.30 8.88 2.18
N ALA A 46 3.01 10.18 2.09
CA ALA A 46 1.65 10.65 1.82
C ALA A 46 1.19 10.26 0.41
N LYS A 47 2.07 10.30 -0.59
CA LYS A 47 1.80 9.78 -1.94
C LYS A 47 1.47 8.30 -1.89
N TYR A 48 2.30 7.54 -1.19
CA TYR A 48 2.15 6.10 -1.06
C TYR A 48 0.78 5.69 -0.51
N ILE A 49 0.43 6.22 0.67
CA ILE A 49 -0.85 5.94 1.35
C ILE A 49 -2.03 6.29 0.42
N LYS A 50 -2.01 7.49 -0.17
CA LYS A 50 -3.09 7.94 -1.05
C LYS A 50 -3.23 7.07 -2.31
N ILE A 51 -2.12 6.61 -2.88
CA ILE A 51 -2.12 5.73 -4.06
C ILE A 51 -2.71 4.36 -3.70
N GLN A 52 -2.29 3.79 -2.56
CA GLN A 52 -2.86 2.54 -2.05
C GLN A 52 -4.37 2.65 -1.84
N THR A 53 -4.85 3.68 -1.14
CA THR A 53 -6.29 3.89 -0.91
C THR A 53 -7.08 3.92 -2.22
N VAL A 54 -6.58 4.63 -3.25
CA VAL A 54 -7.26 4.68 -4.55
C VAL A 54 -7.27 3.32 -5.25
N ALA A 55 -6.21 2.53 -5.10
CA ALA A 55 -6.13 1.18 -5.66
C ALA A 55 -7.07 0.20 -4.93
N GLU A 56 -7.14 0.26 -3.60
CA GLU A 56 -8.08 -0.55 -2.79
C GLU A 56 -9.53 -0.25 -3.16
N GLU A 57 -9.92 1.02 -3.20
CA GLU A 57 -11.25 1.45 -3.64
C GLU A 57 -11.58 0.93 -5.05
N ALA A 58 -10.57 0.82 -5.91
CA ALA A 58 -10.76 0.38 -7.28
C ALA A 58 -10.97 -1.13 -7.44
N ILE A 59 -10.45 -1.92 -6.50
CA ILE A 59 -10.64 -3.37 -6.42
C ILE A 59 -11.95 -3.68 -5.71
N LEU A 60 -12.24 -3.00 -4.59
CA LEU A 60 -13.46 -3.23 -3.80
C LEU A 60 -14.73 -2.78 -4.52
N SER A 61 -14.64 -1.70 -5.29
CA SER A 61 -15.75 -1.14 -6.05
C SER A 61 -15.32 -0.85 -7.50
N PRO A 62 -15.20 -1.88 -8.34
CA PRO A 62 -14.82 -1.71 -9.73
C PRO A 62 -15.95 -1.01 -10.51
N LYS A 63 -15.57 -0.14 -11.46
CA LYS A 63 -16.57 0.46 -12.35
C LYS A 63 -17.13 -0.61 -13.31
N LYS A 64 -18.39 -0.48 -13.72
CA LYS A 64 -19.08 -1.43 -14.63
C LYS A 64 -18.30 -1.78 -15.90
N LEU A 65 -17.49 -0.86 -16.43
CA LEU A 65 -16.69 -1.03 -17.65
C LEU A 65 -15.18 -1.08 -17.37
N GLN A 66 -14.78 -1.40 -16.13
CA GLN A 66 -13.38 -1.54 -15.77
C GLN A 66 -12.80 -2.76 -16.47
N LYS A 67 -11.79 -2.53 -17.30
CA LYS A 67 -11.13 -3.62 -18.02
C LYS A 67 -10.23 -4.44 -17.08
N PRO A 68 -10.03 -5.74 -17.34
CA PRO A 68 -9.17 -6.60 -16.52
C PRO A 68 -7.75 -6.05 -16.35
N GLU A 69 -7.17 -5.45 -17.38
CA GLU A 69 -5.81 -4.89 -17.34
C GLU A 69 -5.72 -3.71 -16.37
N THR A 70 -6.80 -2.93 -16.27
CA THR A 70 -6.89 -1.83 -15.29
C THR A 70 -6.99 -2.38 -13.87
N ASN A 71 -7.65 -3.54 -13.70
CA ASN A 71 -7.72 -4.22 -12.42
C ASN A 71 -6.36 -4.77 -11.98
N GLN A 72 -5.63 -5.39 -12.91
CA GLN A 72 -4.27 -5.88 -12.69
C GLN A 72 -3.32 -4.74 -12.30
N PHE A 73 -3.48 -3.56 -12.89
CA PHE A 73 -2.72 -2.37 -12.50
C PHE A 73 -2.93 -2.01 -11.02
N TYR A 74 -4.18 -1.96 -10.54
CA TYR A 74 -4.44 -1.69 -9.12
C TYR A 74 -3.93 -2.81 -8.21
N GLN A 75 -4.10 -4.06 -8.63
CA GLN A 75 -3.61 -5.22 -7.88
C GLN A 75 -2.08 -5.18 -7.72
N ALA A 76 -1.36 -4.81 -8.78
CA ALA A 76 0.10 -4.64 -8.74
C ALA A 76 0.55 -3.54 -7.78
N ILE A 77 -0.23 -2.46 -7.62
CA ILE A 77 0.03 -1.42 -6.63
C ILE A 77 -0.11 -1.99 -5.21
N LEU A 78 -1.15 -2.77 -4.94
CA LEU A 78 -1.40 -3.36 -3.62
C LEU A 78 -0.41 -4.47 -3.26
N ASP A 79 0.05 -5.22 -4.26
CA ASP A 79 1.01 -6.31 -4.07
C ASP A 79 2.47 -5.83 -4.05
N PHE A 80 2.73 -4.54 -4.27
CA PHE A 80 4.08 -3.96 -4.24
C PHE A 80 4.77 -4.18 -2.88
N ASP A 81 4.05 -4.04 -1.77
CA ASP A 81 4.60 -4.30 -0.43
C ASP A 81 4.72 -5.79 -0.13
N LYS A 82 3.79 -6.62 -0.60
CA LYS A 82 3.83 -8.07 -0.35
C LYS A 82 5.07 -8.74 -0.94
N LYS A 83 5.63 -8.17 -2.01
CA LYS A 83 6.88 -8.64 -2.63
C LYS A 83 8.15 -8.12 -1.96
N LYS A 84 8.04 -7.09 -1.11
CA LYS A 84 9.17 -6.49 -0.38
C LYS A 84 9.38 -7.07 1.02
N VAL A 85 8.40 -7.79 1.54
CA VAL A 85 8.59 -8.61 2.73
C VAL A 85 9.10 -9.97 2.27
N PRO A 86 10.41 -10.29 2.32
CA PRO A 86 10.78 -11.67 2.45
C PRO A 86 10.07 -12.15 3.71
N VAL A 87 9.10 -13.06 3.54
CA VAL A 87 8.49 -13.72 4.67
C VAL A 87 9.57 -14.62 5.25
N GLU A 88 10.41 -14.06 6.13
CA GLU A 88 11.17 -14.86 7.07
C GLU A 88 10.16 -15.54 7.98
N LYS A 89 9.63 -16.66 7.50
CA LYS A 89 8.75 -17.56 8.26
C LYS A 89 9.48 -18.21 9.43
N ASP A 90 10.77 -17.93 9.63
CA ASP A 90 11.62 -18.54 10.65
C ASP A 90 11.91 -17.67 11.88
N SER A 91 11.57 -16.37 11.90
CA SER A 91 11.87 -15.50 13.04
C SER A 91 10.79 -15.43 14.13
N LEU A 92 9.63 -16.07 13.94
CA LEU A 92 8.60 -16.24 14.98
C LEU A 92 8.82 -17.48 15.87
N ARG A 93 10.06 -17.95 16.01
CA ARG A 93 10.44 -18.97 17.01
C ARG A 93 11.17 -18.41 18.24
N PHE A 94 11.39 -17.09 18.31
CA PHE A 94 12.19 -16.48 19.40
C PHE A 94 11.38 -15.88 20.56
N PHE A 95 10.06 -16.05 20.61
CA PHE A 95 9.26 -15.76 21.81
C PHE A 95 8.80 -17.02 22.55
N LYS A 96 9.70 -18.01 22.65
CA LYS A 96 9.72 -18.95 23.77
C LYS A 96 11.05 -18.81 24.51
N GLY A 97 11.36 -17.56 24.86
CA GLY A 97 12.37 -17.27 25.87
C GLY A 97 11.85 -17.79 27.20
N GLU A 98 12.46 -18.86 27.67
CA GLU A 98 12.43 -19.23 29.07
C GLU A 98 12.78 -17.99 29.91
N THR A 99 11.79 -17.40 30.57
CA THR A 99 12.05 -16.42 31.63
C THR A 99 12.52 -17.20 32.87
N GLN A 100 13.73 -17.76 32.82
CA GLN A 100 14.54 -17.86 34.02
C GLN A 100 15.33 -16.56 34.11
N VAL A 101 15.00 -15.72 35.09
CA VAL A 101 15.91 -15.18 36.11
C VAL A 101 15.08 -14.17 36.92
N GLU A 102 14.40 -14.66 37.96
CA GLU A 102 14.27 -13.87 39.19
C GLU A 102 15.18 -14.52 40.22
N LYS A 103 16.33 -13.90 40.44
CA LYS A 103 17.14 -14.13 41.63
C LYS A 103 16.33 -13.63 42.82
N HIS A 104 15.87 -14.54 43.67
CA HIS A 104 15.88 -14.31 45.13
C HIS A 104 16.03 -15.67 45.83
N GLN A 105 17.27 -15.95 46.24
CA GLN A 105 17.50 -16.70 47.46
C GLN A 105 16.91 -15.88 48.61
N VAL A 106 15.71 -16.23 49.06
CA VAL A 106 15.31 -16.05 50.45
C VAL A 106 14.65 -17.35 50.87
N GLN A 107 15.39 -18.07 51.68
CA GLN A 107 15.01 -19.31 52.32
C GLN A 107 13.90 -18.99 53.33
N GLU A 108 12.65 -19.20 52.96
CA GLU A 108 11.53 -19.14 53.89
C GLU A 108 11.41 -20.51 54.59
N LYS A 109 11.86 -20.58 55.85
CA LYS A 109 11.31 -21.45 56.92
C LYS A 109 12.05 -21.23 58.23
N ASP A 110 11.60 -20.24 58.99
CA ASP A 110 11.46 -20.43 60.44
C ASP A 110 10.18 -19.72 60.87
N GLN A 111 9.12 -20.52 61.04
CA GLN A 111 7.89 -20.08 61.67
C GLN A 111 8.14 -19.91 63.17
N PRO A 112 7.48 -18.93 63.81
CA PRO A 112 7.59 -18.73 65.25
C PRO A 112 6.91 -19.90 65.99
N LYS A 113 7.62 -20.54 66.91
CA LYS A 113 6.95 -21.14 68.06
C LYS A 113 6.63 -20.02 69.04
N LEU A 114 5.33 -19.90 69.30
CA LEU A 114 4.72 -19.11 70.36
C LEU A 114 5.34 -19.47 71.72
N GLY A 115 5.14 -18.57 72.69
CA GLY A 115 5.65 -18.70 74.05
C GLY A 115 5.13 -19.88 74.86
#